data_AF-A0A3A6NBZ6-F1
#
_entry.id   AF-A0A3A6NBZ6-F1
#
_cell.length_a   1.000
_cell.length_b   1.000
_cell.length_c   1.000
_cell.angle_alpha   90.00
_cell.angle_beta   90.00
_cell.angle_gamma   90.00
#
_symmetry.space_group_name_H-M   'P 1'
#
loop_
_entity.id
_entity.type
_entity.pdbx_description
1 polymer ?
#
loop_
_entity_poly.entity_id
_entity_poly.type
_entity_poly.pdbx_seq_one_letter_code
_entity_poly.pdbx_strand_id
1 'polypeptide(L)'
;MKIERMASLLGMKETQGVFEGAYYGYTFHLIHYYTDAITKILALQFVFDHQLTKDEFKAISKAHGAPIARLESVALNQNAVVLPMLYKSTKPEKIEAYMTKITAAMSALDLKNLIHCPFCGNEDTDAKRVVKGSLVHVHEQCAKDFYEKIIERVEAEEKSVANLPKSLLFALFGAVVGLIPTFISALFFNYMLAILYALIPLGAFYGFKKGGAAKNGYVPYLIAGISLVVSLLFIVWLYNTGAAGLGMTFSEMLEVPENRTEFFGDLGTSALFTGIGVLIVWKNMSKQTNAQLKKDLSGLKK
;
A
#
# COMPACT_ATOMS: atom_id res chain seq x y z
N MET A 1 -2.77 20.70 -10.16
CA MET A 1 -4.08 21.34 -10.36
C MET A 1 -4.86 21.14 -9.08
N LYS A 2 -5.44 22.21 -8.51
CA LYS A 2 -6.21 22.13 -7.27
C LYS A 2 -7.55 21.40 -7.52
N ILE A 3 -8.05 20.67 -6.52
CA ILE A 3 -9.24 19.82 -6.64
C ILE A 3 -10.49 20.66 -6.93
N GLU A 4 -10.61 21.83 -6.30
CA GLU A 4 -11.74 22.76 -6.41
C GLU A 4 -11.88 23.30 -7.83
N ARG A 5 -10.74 23.61 -8.48
CA ARG A 5 -10.75 24.08 -9.87
C ARG A 5 -11.28 23.00 -10.81
N MET A 6 -10.94 21.74 -10.55
CA MET A 6 -11.40 20.63 -11.39
C MET A 6 -12.87 20.28 -11.08
N ALA A 7 -13.28 20.32 -9.82
CA ALA A 7 -14.67 20.18 -9.43
C ALA A 7 -15.56 21.24 -10.13
N SER A 8 -15.11 22.49 -10.17
CA SER A 8 -15.80 23.57 -10.89
C SER A 8 -15.89 23.31 -12.41
N LEU A 9 -14.83 22.81 -13.04
CA LEU A 9 -14.85 22.44 -14.46
C LEU A 9 -15.80 21.28 -14.79
N LEU A 10 -15.98 20.37 -13.84
CA LEU A 10 -16.87 19.21 -13.95
C LEU A 10 -18.30 19.51 -13.45
N GLY A 11 -18.59 20.75 -13.04
CA GLY A 11 -19.92 21.14 -12.52
C GLY A 11 -20.31 20.41 -11.22
N MET A 12 -19.32 20.00 -10.42
CA MET A 12 -19.53 19.17 -9.23
C MET A 12 -19.96 20.01 -8.03
N LYS A 13 -20.75 19.40 -7.14
CA LYS A 13 -21.16 19.99 -5.86
C LYS A 13 -20.36 19.38 -4.72
N GLU A 14 -19.98 20.19 -3.74
CA GLU A 14 -19.36 19.69 -2.52
C GLU A 14 -20.44 19.29 -1.52
N THR A 15 -20.40 18.05 -1.03
CA THR A 15 -21.31 17.51 -0.02
C THR A 15 -20.50 16.72 1.00
N GLN A 16 -20.61 17.07 2.29
CA GLN A 16 -19.82 16.47 3.39
C GLN A 16 -18.28 16.43 3.12
N GLY A 17 -17.73 17.44 2.44
CA GLY A 17 -16.30 17.51 2.10
C GLY A 17 -15.87 16.62 0.93
N VAL A 18 -16.83 16.06 0.18
CA VAL A 18 -16.60 15.28 -1.04
C VAL A 18 -17.23 16.01 -2.23
N PHE A 19 -16.51 16.10 -3.34
CA PHE A 19 -17.07 16.60 -4.59
C PHE A 19 -17.80 15.47 -5.32
N GLU A 20 -19.09 15.66 -5.56
CA GLU A 20 -20.01 14.74 -6.24
C GLU A 20 -20.50 15.37 -7.55
N GLY A 21 -20.53 14.58 -8.61
CA GLY A 21 -21.07 14.94 -9.91
C GLY A 21 -21.90 13.80 -10.48
N ALA A 22 -22.72 14.10 -11.48
CA ALA A 22 -23.50 13.11 -12.21
C ALA A 22 -23.32 13.35 -13.72
N TYR A 23 -23.16 12.27 -14.49
CA TYR A 23 -23.04 12.33 -15.94
C TYR A 23 -23.71 11.12 -16.58
N TYR A 24 -24.66 11.34 -17.49
CA TYR A 24 -25.49 10.29 -18.11
C TYR A 24 -26.04 9.24 -17.11
N GLY A 25 -26.53 9.70 -15.96
CA GLY A 25 -27.10 8.82 -14.93
C GLY A 25 -26.06 8.13 -14.04
N TYR A 26 -24.76 8.31 -14.25
CA TYR A 26 -23.71 7.79 -13.39
C TYR A 26 -23.23 8.85 -12.40
N THR A 27 -23.25 8.50 -11.11
CA THR A 27 -22.69 9.33 -10.05
C THR A 27 -21.20 9.08 -9.93
N PHE A 28 -20.41 10.14 -9.82
CA PHE A 28 -18.98 10.05 -9.68
C PHE A 28 -18.45 11.05 -8.66
N HIS A 29 -17.32 10.69 -8.05
CA HIS A 29 -16.68 11.48 -7.01
C HIS A 29 -15.28 11.88 -7.44
N LEU A 30 -14.88 13.10 -7.11
CA LEU A 30 -13.51 13.56 -7.36
C LEU A 30 -12.70 13.36 -6.08
N ILE A 31 -11.74 12.44 -6.15
CA ILE A 31 -10.93 12.05 -5.00
C ILE A 31 -9.46 12.34 -5.23
N HIS A 32 -8.75 12.45 -4.12
CA HIS A 32 -7.31 12.31 -4.13
C HIS A 32 -6.92 10.84 -3.98
N TYR A 33 -6.25 10.32 -5.00
CA TYR A 33 -5.81 8.94 -5.04
C TYR A 33 -4.28 8.87 -5.01
N TYR A 34 -3.75 7.90 -4.27
CA TYR A 34 -2.32 7.63 -4.18
C TYR A 34 -1.97 6.48 -5.10
N THR A 35 -1.34 6.75 -6.25
CA THR A 35 -0.87 5.69 -7.17
C THR A 35 0.30 4.91 -6.60
N ASP A 36 1.12 5.59 -5.80
CA ASP A 36 2.22 5.02 -5.04
C ASP A 36 2.30 5.70 -3.67
N ALA A 37 3.43 5.66 -2.98
CA ALA A 37 3.55 6.20 -1.62
C ALA A 37 3.81 7.71 -1.54
N ILE A 38 3.97 8.39 -2.67
CA ILE A 38 4.31 9.81 -2.77
C ILE A 38 3.36 10.52 -3.74
N THR A 39 3.04 9.85 -4.84
CA THR A 39 2.33 10.43 -5.96
C THR A 39 0.84 10.48 -5.66
N LYS A 40 0.41 11.64 -5.18
CA LYS A 40 -0.99 12.01 -5.00
C LYS A 40 -1.52 12.62 -6.30
N ILE A 41 -2.54 12.02 -6.86
CA ILE A 41 -3.19 12.47 -8.09
C ILE A 41 -4.68 12.72 -7.86
N LEU A 42 -5.32 13.42 -8.79
CA LEU A 42 -6.77 13.50 -8.85
C LEU A 42 -7.30 12.32 -9.66
N ALA A 43 -8.37 11.71 -9.19
CA ALA A 43 -9.03 10.61 -9.87
C ALA A 43 -10.54 10.74 -9.76
N LEU A 44 -11.24 10.24 -10.78
CA LEU A 44 -12.69 10.04 -10.72
C LEU A 44 -12.96 8.66 -10.13
N GLN A 45 -13.84 8.59 -9.13
CA GLN A 45 -14.27 7.34 -8.52
C GLN A 45 -15.75 7.10 -8.81
N PHE A 46 -16.04 5.98 -9.45
CA PHE A 46 -17.39 5.48 -9.71
C PHE A 46 -17.65 4.29 -8.80
N VAL A 47 -18.81 4.25 -8.16
CA VAL A 47 -19.17 3.21 -7.18
C VAL A 47 -20.44 2.51 -7.66
N PHE A 48 -20.36 1.20 -7.81
CA PHE A 48 -21.40 0.35 -8.37
C PHE A 48 -22.07 -0.51 -7.31
N ASP A 49 -23.25 -0.98 -7.64
CA ASP A 49 -24.15 -1.75 -6.77
C ASP A 49 -23.75 -3.22 -6.59
N HIS A 50 -22.75 -3.69 -7.33
CA HIS A 50 -22.23 -5.05 -7.25
C HIS A 50 -20.70 -5.11 -7.40
N GLN A 51 -20.13 -6.28 -7.11
CA GLN A 51 -18.72 -6.54 -7.34
C GLN A 51 -18.43 -6.62 -8.85
N LEU A 52 -17.52 -5.78 -9.33
CA LEU A 52 -17.16 -5.78 -10.74
C LEU A 52 -16.35 -7.02 -11.11
N THR A 53 -16.71 -7.60 -12.25
CA THR A 53 -15.94 -8.64 -12.92
C THR A 53 -14.67 -8.08 -13.54
N LYS A 54 -13.72 -8.98 -13.84
CA LYS A 54 -12.47 -8.59 -14.51
C LYS A 54 -12.72 -8.00 -15.90
N ASP A 55 -13.75 -8.43 -16.59
CA ASP A 55 -14.03 -8.01 -17.96
C ASP A 55 -14.73 -6.65 -18.01
N GLU A 56 -15.65 -6.38 -17.09
CA GLU A 56 -16.20 -5.03 -16.88
C GLU A 56 -15.10 -4.02 -16.56
N PHE A 57 -14.21 -4.36 -15.63
CA PHE A 57 -13.08 -3.49 -15.30
C PHE A 57 -12.15 -3.24 -16.50
N LYS A 58 -11.83 -4.28 -17.28
CA LYS A 58 -11.01 -4.13 -18.49
C LYS A 58 -11.67 -3.23 -19.52
N ALA A 59 -12.98 -3.36 -19.74
CA ALA A 59 -13.73 -2.53 -20.67
C ALA A 59 -13.71 -1.05 -20.25
N ILE A 60 -13.95 -0.76 -18.97
CA ILE A 60 -13.86 0.61 -18.43
C ILE A 60 -12.42 1.14 -18.53
N SER A 61 -11.41 0.33 -18.16
CA SER A 61 -10.01 0.74 -18.25
C SER A 61 -9.55 1.02 -19.68
N LYS A 62 -10.07 0.26 -20.66
CA LYS A 62 -9.83 0.49 -22.09
C LYS A 62 -10.48 1.78 -22.56
N ALA A 63 -11.70 2.07 -22.10
CA ALA A 63 -12.39 3.34 -22.36
C ALA A 63 -11.64 4.53 -21.75
N HIS A 64 -11.17 4.40 -20.51
CA HIS A 64 -10.31 5.36 -19.84
C HIS A 64 -9.01 5.65 -20.62
N GLY A 65 -8.43 4.61 -21.25
CA GLY A 65 -7.27 4.74 -22.13
C GLY A 65 -5.94 4.89 -21.41
N ALA A 66 -5.90 4.61 -20.10
CA ALA A 66 -4.66 4.60 -19.32
C ALA A 66 -4.51 3.32 -18.49
N PRO A 67 -3.28 2.77 -18.39
CA PRO A 67 -3.02 1.51 -17.68
C PRO A 67 -3.05 1.65 -16.14
N ILE A 68 -3.32 2.85 -15.63
CA ILE A 68 -3.27 3.16 -14.21
C ILE A 68 -4.64 3.15 -13.52
N ALA A 69 -5.71 2.78 -14.23
CA ALA A 69 -6.99 2.51 -13.60
C ALA A 69 -6.85 1.44 -12.51
N ARG A 70 -7.69 1.54 -11.47
CA ARG A 70 -7.66 0.64 -10.31
C ARG A 70 -9.07 0.23 -9.92
N LEU A 71 -9.17 -1.02 -9.48
CA LEU A 71 -10.33 -1.56 -8.81
C LEU A 71 -10.20 -1.28 -7.31
N GLU A 72 -11.24 -0.77 -6.69
CA GLU A 72 -11.27 -0.40 -5.28
C GLU A 72 -12.51 -0.98 -4.62
N SER A 73 -12.47 -1.17 -3.29
CA SER A 73 -13.61 -1.63 -2.51
C SER A 73 -14.16 -0.47 -1.69
N VAL A 74 -15.34 0.00 -2.05
CA VAL A 74 -16.07 1.11 -1.40
C VAL A 74 -17.38 0.55 -0.88
N ALA A 75 -17.41 0.24 0.42
CA ALA A 75 -18.49 -0.45 1.13
C ALA A 75 -18.77 -1.90 0.68
N LEU A 76 -18.65 -2.24 -0.61
CA LEU A 76 -18.70 -3.60 -1.14
C LEU A 76 -17.32 -4.03 -1.68
N ASN A 77 -17.14 -5.35 -1.84
CA ASN A 77 -15.89 -5.90 -2.38
C ASN A 77 -15.75 -5.52 -3.86
N GLN A 78 -14.67 -4.81 -4.21
CA GLN A 78 -14.30 -4.53 -5.60
C GLN A 78 -15.42 -3.91 -6.46
N ASN A 79 -16.24 -3.05 -5.86
CA ASN A 79 -17.39 -2.41 -6.50
C ASN A 79 -17.10 -1.01 -7.04
N ALA A 80 -15.87 -0.53 -6.95
CA ALA A 80 -15.54 0.82 -7.40
C ALA A 80 -14.39 0.81 -8.40
N VAL A 81 -14.45 1.75 -9.35
CA VAL A 81 -13.35 2.02 -10.27
C VAL A 81 -12.80 3.41 -10.01
N VAL A 82 -11.50 3.46 -9.80
CA VAL A 82 -10.74 4.71 -9.70
C VAL A 82 -10.03 4.95 -11.03
N LEU A 83 -10.35 6.08 -11.65
CA LEU A 83 -9.83 6.53 -12.94
C LEU A 83 -8.96 7.78 -12.75
N PRO A 84 -7.64 7.60 -12.61
CA PRO A 84 -6.67 8.69 -12.59
C PRO A 84 -6.86 9.72 -13.70
N MET A 85 -7.06 10.98 -13.35
CA MET A 85 -7.14 12.04 -14.35
C MET A 85 -5.75 12.43 -14.83
N LEU A 86 -5.29 11.75 -15.87
CA LEU A 86 -4.06 12.11 -16.59
C LEU A 86 -4.22 13.35 -17.46
N TYR A 87 -5.45 13.69 -17.82
CA TYR A 87 -5.76 14.86 -18.64
C TYR A 87 -5.72 16.14 -17.78
N LYS A 88 -4.70 16.96 -17.97
CA LYS A 88 -4.62 18.34 -17.45
C LYS A 88 -5.43 19.34 -18.30
N SER A 89 -6.23 18.87 -19.25
CA SER A 89 -6.98 19.77 -20.12
C SER A 89 -8.11 20.43 -19.33
N THR A 90 -8.18 21.75 -19.42
CA THR A 90 -9.26 22.55 -18.84
C THR A 90 -10.33 22.92 -19.89
N LYS A 91 -10.26 22.33 -21.09
CA LYS A 91 -11.20 22.61 -22.18
C LYS A 91 -12.47 21.78 -22.00
N PRO A 92 -13.66 22.39 -21.89
CA PRO A 92 -14.92 21.67 -21.65
C PRO A 92 -15.18 20.54 -22.66
N GLU A 93 -14.98 20.81 -23.95
CA GLU A 93 -15.18 19.84 -25.04
C GLU A 93 -14.38 18.53 -24.86
N LYS A 94 -13.17 18.60 -24.30
CA LYS A 94 -12.32 17.42 -24.07
C LYS A 94 -12.74 16.66 -22.83
N ILE A 95 -13.19 17.37 -21.80
CA ILE A 95 -13.73 16.78 -20.57
C ILE A 95 -15.02 16.03 -20.90
N GLU A 96 -15.91 16.66 -21.66
CA GLU A 96 -17.16 16.07 -22.11
C GLU A 96 -16.92 14.81 -22.95
N ALA A 97 -16.07 14.87 -23.98
CA ALA A 97 -15.73 13.71 -24.79
C ALA A 97 -15.16 12.54 -23.95
N TYR A 98 -14.34 12.85 -22.94
CA TYR A 98 -13.79 11.86 -22.03
C TYR A 98 -14.86 11.23 -21.13
N MET A 99 -15.75 12.03 -20.54
CA MET A 99 -16.85 11.56 -19.71
C MET A 99 -17.85 10.72 -20.51
N THR A 100 -18.21 11.15 -21.72
CA THR A 100 -19.05 10.38 -22.65
C THR A 100 -18.43 9.03 -22.98
N LYS A 101 -17.13 8.98 -23.28
CA LYS A 101 -16.45 7.72 -23.60
C LYS A 101 -16.50 6.72 -22.44
N ILE A 102 -16.26 7.18 -21.21
CA ILE A 102 -16.25 6.30 -20.03
C ILE A 102 -17.67 5.84 -19.67
N THR A 103 -18.63 6.76 -19.63
CA THR A 103 -20.02 6.44 -19.30
C THR A 103 -20.70 5.59 -20.37
N ALA A 104 -20.34 5.73 -21.65
CA ALA A 104 -20.78 4.83 -22.71
C ALA A 104 -20.30 3.39 -22.48
N ALA A 105 -19.06 3.20 -22.01
CA ALA A 105 -18.55 1.88 -21.67
C ALA A 105 -19.27 1.27 -20.46
N MET A 106 -19.61 2.09 -19.45
CA MET A 106 -20.39 1.64 -18.30
C MET A 106 -21.83 1.27 -18.71
N SER A 107 -22.45 2.08 -19.57
CA SER A 107 -23.79 1.86 -20.10
C SER A 107 -23.89 0.59 -20.95
N ALA A 108 -22.88 0.32 -21.79
CA ALA A 108 -22.80 -0.92 -22.56
C ALA A 108 -22.71 -2.20 -21.70
N LEU A 109 -22.34 -2.06 -20.43
CA LEU A 109 -22.23 -3.13 -19.44
C LEU A 109 -23.43 -3.18 -18.48
N ASP A 110 -24.44 -2.32 -18.66
CA ASP A 110 -25.60 -2.17 -17.75
C ASP A 110 -25.19 -1.95 -16.27
N LEU A 111 -24.11 -1.20 -16.04
CA LEU A 111 -23.66 -0.92 -14.67
C LEU A 111 -24.58 0.10 -13.99
N LYS A 112 -24.83 -0.09 -12.70
CA LYS A 112 -25.72 0.77 -11.91
C LYS A 112 -24.99 1.35 -10.72
N ASN A 113 -25.34 2.59 -10.36
CA ASN A 113 -24.79 3.23 -9.18
C ASN A 113 -25.26 2.51 -7.92
N LEU A 114 -24.42 2.51 -6.89
CA LEU A 114 -24.82 2.08 -5.55
C LEU A 114 -25.80 3.10 -4.93
N ILE A 115 -27.09 2.81 -5.02
CA ILE A 115 -28.19 3.64 -4.48
C ILE A 115 -28.89 3.04 -3.25
N HIS A 116 -28.59 1.79 -2.93
CA HIS A 116 -29.14 1.07 -1.78
C HIS A 116 -28.11 0.94 -0.66
N CYS A 117 -28.52 0.52 0.53
CA CYS A 117 -27.60 0.29 1.63
C CYS A 117 -26.73 -0.96 1.36
N PRO A 118 -25.40 -0.84 1.24
CA PRO A 118 -24.51 -1.96 0.92
C PRO A 118 -24.39 -3.01 2.06
N PHE A 119 -24.91 -2.71 3.25
CA PHE A 119 -24.80 -3.58 4.42
C PHE A 119 -26.01 -4.49 4.60
N CYS A 120 -27.22 -4.01 4.27
CA CYS A 120 -28.47 -4.78 4.40
C CYS A 120 -29.15 -5.08 3.05
N GLY A 121 -28.81 -4.36 1.98
CA GLY A 121 -29.37 -4.53 0.63
C GLY A 121 -30.64 -3.73 0.34
N ASN A 122 -31.23 -3.06 1.32
CA ASN A 122 -32.49 -2.33 1.13
C ASN A 122 -32.27 -0.93 0.55
N GLU A 123 -33.22 -0.45 -0.26
CA GLU A 123 -33.15 0.82 -1.00
C GLU A 123 -33.53 2.06 -0.16
N ASP A 124 -34.25 1.86 0.95
CA ASP A 124 -34.82 2.91 1.80
C ASP A 124 -33.80 3.52 2.78
N THR A 125 -32.70 4.07 2.25
CA THR A 125 -31.62 4.63 3.07
C THR A 125 -32.00 5.96 3.74
N ASP A 126 -31.60 6.15 5.00
CA ASP A 126 -31.87 7.37 5.79
C ASP A 126 -30.66 8.31 5.89
N ALA A 127 -29.47 7.86 5.45
CA ALA A 127 -28.23 8.62 5.58
C ALA A 127 -27.30 8.47 4.35
N LYS A 128 -26.38 9.43 4.22
CA LYS A 128 -25.20 9.33 3.35
C LYS A 128 -23.94 9.41 4.19
N ARG A 129 -22.99 8.49 3.96
CA ARG A 129 -21.69 8.46 4.66
C ARG A 129 -20.53 8.44 3.67
N VAL A 130 -19.41 9.04 4.08
CA VAL A 130 -18.19 9.06 3.27
C VAL A 130 -17.37 7.80 3.53
N VAL A 131 -17.18 6.98 2.49
CA VAL A 131 -16.32 5.79 2.52
C VAL A 131 -15.26 5.93 1.44
N LYS A 132 -13.97 5.96 1.83
CA LYS A 132 -12.84 6.14 0.90
C LYS A 132 -13.04 7.28 -0.12
N GLY A 133 -13.61 8.40 0.33
CA GLY A 133 -13.81 9.59 -0.49
C GLY A 133 -15.02 9.56 -1.43
N SER A 134 -15.91 8.56 -1.32
CA SER A 134 -17.22 8.56 -1.99
C SER A 134 -18.35 8.66 -0.99
N LEU A 135 -19.43 9.35 -1.39
CA LEU A 135 -20.69 9.35 -0.66
C LEU A 135 -21.45 8.06 -1.01
N VAL A 136 -21.85 7.33 0.02
CA VAL A 136 -22.58 6.07 -0.08
C VAL A 136 -23.87 6.19 0.70
N HIS A 137 -24.97 5.74 0.08
CA HIS A 137 -26.28 5.62 0.69
C HIS A 137 -26.28 4.47 1.69
N VAL A 138 -26.69 4.71 2.93
CA VAL A 138 -26.67 3.72 4.01
C VAL A 138 -27.82 3.94 4.99
N HIS A 139 -28.20 2.91 5.74
CA HIS A 139 -28.91 3.10 7.00
C HIS A 139 -27.92 3.50 8.10
N GLU A 140 -28.26 4.51 8.89
CA GLU A 140 -27.39 5.01 9.97
C GLU A 140 -26.99 3.90 10.94
N GLN A 141 -27.94 3.03 11.30
CA GLN A 141 -27.68 1.91 12.20
C GLN A 141 -26.75 0.87 11.55
N CYS A 142 -26.99 0.50 10.29
CA CYS A 142 -26.13 -0.46 9.59
C CYS A 142 -24.68 0.04 9.46
N ALA A 143 -24.50 1.33 9.21
CA ALA A 143 -23.17 1.93 9.15
C ALA A 143 -22.45 1.90 10.50
N LYS A 144 -23.15 2.20 11.61
CA LYS A 144 -22.62 2.13 12.97
C LYS A 144 -22.27 0.69 13.37
N ASP A 145 -23.19 -0.26 13.19
CA ASP A 145 -22.97 -1.66 13.53
C ASP A 145 -21.79 -2.25 12.76
N PHE A 146 -21.69 -1.93 11.46
CA PHE A 146 -20.56 -2.37 10.63
C PHE A 146 -19.24 -1.74 11.09
N TYR A 147 -19.24 -0.45 11.43
CA TYR A 147 -18.08 0.24 11.96
C TYR A 147 -17.62 -0.38 13.28
N GLU A 148 -18.51 -0.54 14.25
CA GLU A 148 -18.21 -1.13 15.56
C GLU A 148 -17.66 -2.54 15.40
N LYS A 149 -18.31 -3.40 14.61
CA LYS A 149 -17.85 -4.77 14.36
C LYS A 149 -16.45 -4.83 13.74
N ILE A 150 -16.13 -3.93 12.80
CA ILE A 150 -14.78 -3.88 12.23
C ILE A 150 -13.77 -3.36 13.25
N ILE A 151 -14.09 -2.30 13.98
CA ILE A 151 -13.17 -1.72 14.96
C ILE A 151 -12.89 -2.70 16.08
N GLU A 152 -13.90 -3.38 16.62
CA GLU A 152 -13.72 -4.43 17.62
C GLU A 152 -12.78 -5.54 17.12
N ARG A 153 -12.99 -6.00 15.89
CA ARG A 153 -12.11 -7.01 15.28
C ARG A 153 -10.68 -6.48 15.12
N VAL A 154 -10.52 -5.26 14.63
CA VAL A 154 -9.22 -4.62 14.45
C VAL A 154 -8.51 -4.46 15.80
N GLU A 155 -9.21 -4.03 16.84
CA GLU A 155 -8.64 -3.87 18.18
C GLU A 155 -8.32 -5.21 18.84
N ALA A 156 -9.14 -6.23 18.64
CA ALA A 156 -8.86 -7.60 19.08
C ALA A 156 -7.62 -8.16 18.37
N GLU A 157 -7.47 -7.92 17.07
CA GLU A 157 -6.28 -8.29 16.31
C GLU A 157 -5.04 -7.50 16.77
N GLU A 158 -5.14 -6.19 17.04
CA GLU A 158 -4.03 -5.37 17.55
C GLU A 158 -3.51 -5.86 18.91
N LYS A 159 -4.43 -6.26 19.80
CA LYS A 159 -4.11 -6.80 21.13
C LYS A 159 -3.60 -8.24 21.10
N SER A 160 -3.80 -8.95 19.99
CA SER A 160 -3.41 -10.34 19.86
C SER A 160 -1.91 -10.49 19.63
N VAL A 161 -1.25 -11.24 20.50
CA VAL A 161 0.13 -11.73 20.30
C VAL A 161 0.17 -13.07 19.56
N ALA A 162 -0.99 -13.57 19.13
CA ALA A 162 -1.07 -14.82 18.39
C ALA A 162 -0.20 -14.76 17.13
N ASN A 163 0.52 -15.85 16.86
CA ASN A 163 1.45 -15.99 15.73
C ASN A 163 2.64 -15.01 15.73
N LEU A 164 2.87 -14.20 16.76
CA LEU A 164 4.04 -13.32 16.84
C LEU A 164 5.36 -14.12 16.82
N PRO A 165 5.55 -15.18 17.64
CA PRO A 165 6.80 -15.98 17.59
C PRO A 165 7.02 -16.62 16.21
N LYS A 166 5.95 -17.15 15.61
CA LYS A 166 5.98 -17.69 14.25
C LYS A 166 6.41 -16.62 13.25
N SER A 167 5.84 -15.42 13.33
CA SER A 167 6.16 -14.31 12.42
C SER A 167 7.59 -13.80 12.59
N LEU A 168 8.13 -13.79 13.81
CA LEU A 168 9.53 -13.48 14.07
C LEU A 168 10.47 -14.53 13.45
N LEU A 169 10.14 -15.82 13.60
CA LEU A 169 10.91 -16.90 13.00
C LEU A 169 10.90 -16.81 11.47
N PHE A 170 9.72 -16.60 10.86
CA PHE A 170 9.65 -16.38 9.41
C PHE A 170 10.34 -15.08 8.97
N ALA A 171 10.34 -14.03 9.78
CA ALA A 171 11.09 -12.80 9.49
C ALA A 171 12.59 -13.05 9.47
N LEU A 172 13.11 -13.85 10.40
CA LEU A 172 14.52 -14.25 10.41
C LEU A 172 14.87 -15.06 9.16
N PHE A 173 14.06 -16.07 8.81
CA PHE A 173 14.25 -16.81 7.54
C PHE A 173 14.16 -15.89 6.33
N GLY A 174 13.23 -14.95 6.33
CA GLY A 174 13.09 -13.95 5.28
C GLY A 174 14.31 -13.04 5.15
N ALA A 175 14.91 -12.61 6.26
CA ALA A 175 16.14 -11.83 6.28
C ALA A 175 17.31 -12.61 5.68
N VAL A 176 17.46 -13.89 6.05
CA VAL A 176 18.47 -14.79 5.50
C VAL A 176 18.27 -15.01 4.00
N VAL A 177 17.04 -15.19 3.54
CA VAL A 177 16.74 -15.28 2.09
C VAL A 177 17.08 -13.97 1.38
N GLY A 178 16.78 -12.83 1.99
CA GLY A 178 17.12 -11.50 1.48
C GLY A 178 18.63 -11.24 1.40
N LEU A 179 19.43 -11.98 2.16
CA LEU A 179 20.90 -11.91 2.15
C LEU A 179 21.53 -12.72 1.00
N ILE A 180 20.82 -13.71 0.45
CA ILE A 180 21.34 -14.61 -0.60
C ILE A 180 21.95 -13.84 -1.80
N PRO A 181 21.32 -12.78 -2.35
CA PRO A 181 21.91 -12.03 -3.45
C PRO A 181 23.25 -11.39 -3.09
N THR A 182 23.37 -10.84 -1.88
CA THR A 182 24.62 -10.26 -1.37
C THR A 182 25.70 -11.33 -1.21
N PHE A 183 25.33 -12.50 -0.71
CA PHE A 183 26.23 -13.65 -0.58
C PHE A 183 26.74 -14.13 -1.95
N ILE A 184 25.84 -14.25 -2.94
CA ILE A 184 26.21 -14.60 -4.31
C ILE A 184 27.14 -13.54 -4.91
N SER A 185 26.87 -12.25 -4.71
CA SER A 185 27.75 -11.19 -5.23
C SER A 185 29.16 -11.28 -4.64
N ALA A 186 29.25 -11.51 -3.32
CA ALA A 186 30.52 -11.63 -2.64
C ALA A 186 31.34 -12.83 -3.12
N LEU A 187 30.71 -14.00 -3.30
CA LEU A 187 31.43 -15.22 -3.71
C LEU A 187 31.83 -15.27 -5.17
N PHE A 188 30.95 -14.88 -6.10
CA PHE A 188 31.17 -15.10 -7.53
C PHE A 188 31.83 -13.93 -8.23
N PHE A 189 31.69 -12.72 -7.69
CA PHE A 189 32.14 -11.52 -8.38
C PHE A 189 33.21 -10.73 -7.62
N ASN A 190 33.58 -11.17 -6.41
CA ASN A 190 34.54 -10.50 -5.54
C ASN A 190 34.23 -8.99 -5.32
N TYR A 191 32.97 -8.59 -5.42
CA TYR A 191 32.51 -7.26 -5.05
C TYR A 191 31.19 -7.33 -4.27
N MET A 192 31.04 -6.46 -3.28
CA MET A 192 29.80 -6.31 -2.53
C MET A 192 28.98 -5.14 -3.07
N LEU A 193 27.81 -5.45 -3.64
CA LEU A 193 26.85 -4.41 -4.00
C LEU A 193 26.08 -3.98 -2.75
N ALA A 194 26.43 -2.81 -2.24
CA ALA A 194 25.79 -2.22 -1.06
C ALA A 194 24.26 -2.15 -1.17
N ILE A 195 23.73 -1.90 -2.37
CA ILE A 195 22.28 -1.84 -2.61
C ILE A 195 21.54 -3.16 -2.31
N LEU A 196 22.22 -4.31 -2.38
CA LEU A 196 21.61 -5.61 -2.10
C LEU A 196 21.26 -5.80 -0.63
N TYR A 197 21.91 -5.07 0.30
CA TYR A 197 21.55 -5.08 1.72
C TYR A 197 20.13 -4.52 1.97
N ALA A 198 19.58 -3.72 1.05
CA ALA A 198 18.19 -3.27 1.14
C ALA A 198 17.17 -4.41 0.94
N LEU A 199 17.58 -5.57 0.40
CA LEU A 199 16.73 -6.75 0.23
C LEU A 199 16.49 -7.51 1.54
N ILE A 200 17.41 -7.42 2.51
CA ILE A 200 17.30 -8.07 3.83
C ILE A 200 16.02 -7.63 4.57
N PRO A 201 15.76 -6.32 4.78
CA PRO A 201 14.53 -5.88 5.44
C PRO A 201 13.27 -6.17 4.62
N LEU A 202 13.35 -6.18 3.28
CA LEU A 202 12.23 -6.57 2.42
C LEU A 202 11.87 -8.06 2.59
N GLY A 203 12.88 -8.92 2.61
CA GLY A 203 12.74 -10.35 2.88
C GLY A 203 12.20 -10.60 4.28
N ALA A 204 12.75 -9.92 5.29
CA ALA A 204 12.30 -10.01 6.67
C ALA A 204 10.82 -9.61 6.82
N PHE A 205 10.40 -8.52 6.19
CA PHE A 205 9.01 -8.08 6.19
C PHE A 205 8.07 -9.09 5.50
N TYR A 206 8.48 -9.62 4.34
CA TYR A 206 7.71 -10.64 3.63
C TYR A 206 7.55 -11.92 4.48
N GLY A 207 8.63 -12.34 5.13
CA GLY A 207 8.62 -13.43 6.10
C GLY A 207 7.65 -13.17 7.25
N PHE A 208 7.74 -12.00 7.89
CA PHE A 208 6.84 -11.61 8.97
C PHE A 208 5.36 -11.70 8.54
N LYS A 209 5.04 -11.19 7.36
CA LYS A 209 3.67 -11.24 6.80
C LYS A 209 3.17 -12.68 6.64
N LYS A 210 4.04 -13.60 6.24
CA LYS A 210 3.70 -15.03 6.08
C LYS A 210 3.42 -15.72 7.41
N GLY A 211 3.97 -15.21 8.51
CA GLY A 211 3.70 -15.73 9.85
C GLY A 211 2.30 -15.41 10.37
N GLY A 212 1.66 -14.34 9.87
CA GLY A 212 0.27 -14.02 10.16
C GLY A 212 0.01 -13.25 11.46
N ALA A 213 1.04 -12.67 12.09
CA ALA A 213 0.85 -11.76 13.22
C ALA A 213 0.25 -10.41 12.79
N ALA A 214 -0.40 -9.73 13.74
CA ALA A 214 -0.92 -8.39 13.55
C ALA A 214 0.19 -7.38 13.20
N LYS A 215 -0.10 -6.49 12.26
CA LYS A 215 0.86 -5.47 11.78
C LYS A 215 0.76 -4.21 12.63
N ASN A 216 1.20 -4.35 13.88
CA ASN A 216 1.21 -3.26 14.85
C ASN A 216 2.31 -2.23 14.55
N GLY A 217 2.17 -1.03 15.11
CA GLY A 217 3.11 0.08 14.90
C GLY A 217 4.56 -0.21 15.34
N TYR A 218 4.78 -1.21 16.19
CA TYR A 218 6.12 -1.60 16.63
C TYR A 218 6.86 -2.55 15.66
N VAL A 219 6.14 -3.18 14.71
CA VAL A 219 6.71 -4.19 13.80
C VAL A 219 7.84 -3.64 12.93
N PRO A 220 7.80 -2.40 12.39
CA PRO A 220 8.92 -1.83 11.65
C PRO A 220 10.23 -1.81 12.44
N TYR A 221 10.19 -1.52 13.75
CA TYR A 221 11.38 -1.54 14.61
C TYR A 221 11.93 -2.95 14.81
N LEU A 222 11.05 -3.95 14.93
CA LEU A 222 11.46 -5.37 14.98
C LEU A 222 12.15 -5.80 13.69
N ILE A 223 11.57 -5.47 12.53
CA ILE A 223 12.17 -5.77 11.23
C ILE A 223 13.51 -5.05 11.09
N ALA A 224 13.62 -3.79 11.52
CA ALA A 224 14.87 -3.05 11.51
C ALA A 224 15.94 -3.73 12.36
N GLY A 225 15.59 -4.14 13.58
CA GLY A 225 16.50 -4.85 14.48
C GLY A 225 16.99 -6.18 13.90
N ILE A 226 16.07 -7.04 13.42
CA ILE A 226 16.42 -8.32 12.80
C ILE A 226 17.34 -8.11 11.59
N SER A 227 16.99 -7.16 10.72
CA SER A 227 17.75 -6.91 9.50
C SER A 227 19.15 -6.39 9.81
N LEU A 228 19.28 -5.47 10.76
CA LEU A 228 20.57 -4.93 11.17
C LEU A 228 21.45 -6.03 11.78
N VAL A 229 20.90 -6.85 12.67
CA VAL A 229 21.64 -7.98 13.27
C VAL A 229 22.12 -8.95 12.19
N VAL A 230 21.25 -9.34 11.25
CA VAL A 230 21.62 -10.26 10.15
C VAL A 230 22.69 -9.64 9.25
N SER A 231 22.56 -8.37 8.86
CA SER A 231 23.55 -7.67 8.03
C SER A 231 24.92 -7.61 8.72
N LEU A 232 24.97 -7.24 10.00
CA LEU A 232 26.24 -7.12 10.73
C LEU A 232 26.89 -8.48 10.98
N LEU A 233 26.10 -9.50 11.35
CA LEU A 233 26.60 -10.86 11.52
C LEU A 233 27.18 -11.42 10.22
N PHE A 234 26.60 -11.07 9.07
CA PHE A 234 27.13 -11.49 7.78
C PHE A 234 28.50 -10.89 7.48
N ILE A 235 28.72 -9.59 7.75
CA ILE A 235 30.04 -8.95 7.59
C ILE A 235 31.08 -9.59 8.51
N VAL A 236 30.74 -9.78 9.79
CA VAL A 236 31.63 -10.45 10.75
C VAL A 236 31.98 -11.86 10.29
N TRP A 237 30.99 -12.62 9.81
CA TRP A 237 31.20 -13.95 9.27
C TRP A 237 32.13 -13.94 8.05
N LEU A 238 31.92 -13.02 7.10
CA LEU A 238 32.72 -12.90 5.88
C LEU A 238 34.20 -12.66 6.20
N TYR A 239 34.49 -11.66 7.05
CA TYR A 239 35.87 -11.35 7.46
C TYR A 239 36.49 -12.48 8.28
N ASN A 240 35.73 -13.12 9.17
CA ASN A 240 36.22 -14.27 9.91
C ASN A 240 36.57 -15.46 9.00
N THR A 241 35.78 -15.72 7.96
CA THR A 241 36.11 -16.76 6.96
C THR A 241 37.31 -16.38 6.09
N GLY A 242 37.47 -15.10 5.76
CA GLY A 242 38.65 -14.58 5.07
C GLY A 242 39.93 -14.75 5.88
N ALA A 243 39.89 -14.37 7.18
CA ALA A 243 41.00 -14.56 8.11
C ALA A 243 41.40 -16.04 8.22
N ALA A 244 40.42 -16.93 8.41
CA ALA A 244 40.66 -18.36 8.49
C ALA A 244 41.30 -18.93 7.20
N GLY A 245 40.91 -18.40 6.03
CA GLY A 245 41.53 -18.77 4.74
C GLY A 245 42.99 -18.33 4.61
N LEU A 246 43.40 -17.29 5.33
CA LEU A 246 44.79 -16.81 5.41
C LEU A 246 45.59 -17.44 6.56
N GLY A 247 44.98 -18.36 7.33
CA GLY A 247 45.60 -18.98 8.51
C GLY A 247 45.74 -18.03 9.70
N MET A 248 44.98 -16.94 9.72
CA MET A 248 44.98 -15.93 10.78
C MET A 248 43.66 -15.97 11.57
N THR A 249 43.69 -15.51 12.80
CA THR A 249 42.49 -15.23 13.58
C THR A 249 41.82 -13.93 13.14
N PHE A 250 40.53 -13.80 13.42
CA PHE A 250 39.80 -12.56 13.15
C PHE A 250 40.42 -11.33 13.87
N SER A 251 40.96 -11.52 15.08
CA SER A 251 41.63 -10.43 15.81
C SER A 251 42.88 -9.96 15.08
N GLU A 252 43.75 -10.89 14.67
CA GLU A 252 44.97 -10.57 13.91
C GLU A 252 44.66 -9.90 12.58
N MET A 253 43.56 -10.30 11.91
CA MET A 253 43.12 -9.64 10.69
C MET A 253 42.75 -8.16 10.93
N LEU A 254 42.15 -7.83 12.07
CA LEU A 254 41.77 -6.46 12.45
C LEU A 254 42.90 -5.61 13.03
N GLU A 255 44.04 -6.21 13.38
CA GLU A 255 45.23 -5.46 13.78
C GLU A 255 45.89 -4.74 12.59
N VAL A 256 45.70 -5.29 11.38
CA VAL A 256 46.12 -4.64 10.14
C VAL A 256 45.25 -3.39 9.89
N PRO A 257 45.83 -2.18 9.85
CA PRO A 257 45.06 -0.93 9.75
C PRO A 257 44.17 -0.85 8.49
N GLU A 258 44.63 -1.43 7.38
CA GLU A 258 43.91 -1.49 6.11
C GLU A 258 42.63 -2.32 6.25
N ASN A 259 42.75 -3.59 6.64
CA ASN A 259 41.61 -4.49 6.90
C ASN A 259 40.63 -3.94 7.93
N ARG A 260 41.13 -3.28 8.99
CA ARG A 260 40.27 -2.65 10.00
C ARG A 260 39.43 -1.53 9.39
N THR A 261 40.05 -0.71 8.54
CA THR A 261 39.36 0.41 7.89
C THR A 261 38.31 -0.11 6.90
N GLU A 262 38.64 -1.14 6.13
CA GLU A 262 37.68 -1.80 5.23
C GLU A 262 36.52 -2.43 6.00
N PHE A 263 36.80 -3.17 7.07
CA PHE A 263 35.79 -3.80 7.91
C PHE A 263 34.78 -2.79 8.46
N PHE A 264 35.24 -1.70 9.06
CA PHE A 264 34.34 -0.66 9.56
C PHE A 264 33.64 0.11 8.43
N GLY A 265 34.28 0.26 7.26
CA GLY A 265 33.67 0.80 6.05
C GLY A 265 32.50 -0.05 5.56
N ASP A 266 32.67 -1.37 5.54
CA ASP A 266 31.65 -2.35 5.14
C ASP A 266 30.52 -2.44 6.17
N LEU A 267 30.82 -2.40 7.46
CA LEU A 267 29.80 -2.30 8.51
C LEU A 267 28.98 -1.02 8.37
N GLY A 268 29.63 0.13 8.15
CA GLY A 268 28.95 1.40 7.95
C GLY A 268 28.05 1.38 6.71
N THR A 269 28.58 0.89 5.60
CA THR A 269 27.87 0.78 4.32
C THR A 269 26.69 -0.18 4.41
N SER A 270 26.88 -1.37 4.99
CA SER A 270 25.81 -2.36 5.17
C SER A 270 24.70 -1.83 6.09
N ALA A 271 25.05 -1.16 7.19
CA ALA A 271 24.08 -0.52 8.07
C ALA A 271 23.29 0.59 7.35
N LEU A 272 23.96 1.44 6.57
CA LEU A 272 23.34 2.51 5.80
C LEU A 272 22.30 1.97 4.81
N PHE A 273 22.68 0.99 3.98
CA PHE A 273 21.78 0.43 2.97
C PHE A 273 20.69 -0.46 3.56
N THR A 274 20.97 -1.15 4.66
CA THR A 274 19.92 -1.84 5.45
C THR A 274 18.91 -0.81 5.96
N GLY A 275 19.37 0.34 6.47
CA GLY A 275 18.53 1.45 6.90
C GLY A 275 17.63 2.00 5.78
N ILE A 276 18.18 2.19 4.58
CA ILE A 276 17.38 2.58 3.39
C ILE A 276 16.30 1.54 3.10
N GLY A 277 16.63 0.25 3.12
CA GLY A 277 15.67 -0.83 2.95
C GLY A 277 14.55 -0.81 4.01
N VAL A 278 14.90 -0.55 5.27
CA VAL A 278 13.93 -0.40 6.37
C VAL A 278 12.97 0.76 6.11
N LEU A 279 13.47 1.92 5.64
CA LEU A 279 12.61 3.07 5.30
C LEU A 279 11.60 2.73 4.19
N ILE A 280 12.02 1.97 3.19
CA ILE A 280 11.14 1.49 2.11
C ILE A 280 10.04 0.57 2.68
N VAL A 281 10.42 -0.38 3.54
CA VAL A 281 9.48 -1.29 4.20
C VAL A 281 8.50 -0.52 5.07
N TRP A 282 8.97 0.40 5.91
CA TRP A 282 8.13 1.19 6.80
C TRP A 282 7.05 1.94 6.01
N LYS A 283 7.43 2.57 4.91
CA LYS A 283 6.50 3.29 4.04
C LYS A 283 5.44 2.40 3.40
N ASN A 284 5.78 1.16 3.08
CA ASN A 284 4.82 0.18 2.53
C ASN A 284 3.92 -0.39 3.64
N MET A 285 4.48 -0.60 4.83
CA MET A 285 3.74 -1.07 6.01
C MET A 285 2.70 -0.07 6.47
N SER A 286 3.04 1.22 6.57
CA SER A 286 2.14 2.26 7.09
C SER A 286 0.81 2.31 6.31
N LYS A 287 0.83 1.99 5.02
CA LYS A 287 -0.37 1.88 4.15
C LYS A 287 -1.28 0.69 4.45
N GLN A 288 -0.75 -0.37 5.05
CA GLN A 288 -1.47 -1.60 5.34
C GLN A 288 -1.74 -1.75 6.85
N THR A 289 -1.60 -0.66 7.61
CA THR A 289 -1.84 -0.67 9.05
C THR A 289 -3.32 -0.54 9.36
N ASN A 290 -3.68 -1.10 10.50
CA ASN A 290 -4.99 -0.93 11.12
C ASN A 290 -5.36 0.55 11.33
N ALA A 291 -4.37 1.42 11.55
CA ALA A 291 -4.58 2.87 11.62
C ALA A 291 -5.10 3.47 10.30
N GLN A 292 -4.57 3.04 9.15
CA GLN A 292 -5.07 3.48 7.84
C GLN A 292 -6.49 2.96 7.58
N LEU A 293 -6.78 1.71 7.95
CA LEU A 293 -8.14 1.15 7.87
C LEU A 293 -9.14 1.93 8.75
N LYS A 294 -8.76 2.26 9.99
CA LYS A 294 -9.54 3.10 10.91
C LYS A 294 -9.82 4.48 10.30
N LYS A 295 -8.85 5.08 9.61
CA LYS A 295 -9.01 6.35 8.91
C LYS A 295 -9.97 6.25 7.72
N ASP A 296 -9.83 5.22 6.89
CA ASP A 296 -10.66 5.01 5.69
C ASP A 296 -12.14 4.77 6.04
N LEU A 297 -12.41 4.20 7.21
CA LEU A 297 -13.76 3.93 7.73
C LEU A 297 -14.28 4.99 8.70
N SER A 298 -13.48 6.01 9.04
CA SER A 298 -13.86 7.02 10.04
C SER A 298 -15.12 7.82 9.66
N GLY A 299 -15.46 7.89 8.37
CA GLY A 299 -16.69 8.51 7.89
C GLY A 299 -17.97 7.74 8.21
N LEU A 300 -17.87 6.47 8.63
CA LEU A 300 -19.01 5.67 9.11
C LEU A 300 -19.35 5.93 10.60
N LYS A 301 -18.44 6.56 11.35
CA LYS A 301 -18.60 6.81 12.80
C LYS A 301 -19.55 7.97 13.10
N LYS A 302 -19.50 9.00 12.26
CA LYS A 302 -20.37 10.19 12.36
C LYS A 302 -21.71 9.90 11.73
#